data_AF-E3KHQ0-F1
#
_entry.id   AF-E3KHQ0-F1
#
_cell.length_a   1.000
_cell.length_b   1.000
_cell.length_c   1.000
_cell.angle_alpha   90.00
_cell.angle_beta   90.00
_cell.angle_gamma   90.00
#
_symmetry.space_group_name_H-M   'P 1'
#
loop_
_entity.id
_entity.type
_entity.pdbx_description
1 polymer ?
#
loop_
_entity_poly.entity_id
_entity_poly.type
_entity_poly.pdbx_seq_one_letter_code
_entity_poly.pdbx_strand_id
1 'polypeptide(L)'
;MILKTAIKAIPLLTQDNYTMWNNRVLNFLELQKLKDTFLQEDEDKLSTDDELHARTILTSKLDPSVHSNVINHENQNNAIKIWKSIVQHFASPQAANRARVWNQFSLLPFDNTNVARFITQIKTSIEKIHEVGIKIDTDVIGYEILKKLPKSIELNGLSTAITHSGSDMTPDLVLDHLRVYANNQDINAATQTGPVPIQVALFTDSSRRCKTGAHNTMATHPQSRCYMLYPHL
;
A
#
# COMPACT_ATOMS: atom_id res chain seq x y z
N MET A 1 24.04 -12.62 21.21
CA MET A 1 23.84 -11.36 20.42
C MET A 1 22.65 -11.46 19.46
N ILE A 2 22.50 -12.58 18.73
CA ILE A 2 21.42 -12.78 17.75
C ILE A 2 20.03 -12.86 18.42
N LEU A 3 19.85 -13.66 19.47
CA LEU A 3 18.54 -13.85 20.13
C LEU A 3 17.95 -12.54 20.68
N LYS A 4 18.75 -11.75 21.41
CA LYS A 4 18.36 -10.43 21.93
C LYS A 4 17.95 -9.48 20.80
N THR A 5 18.60 -9.58 19.64
CA THR A 5 18.28 -8.76 18.46
C THR A 5 16.96 -9.21 17.84
N ALA A 6 16.73 -10.51 17.72
CA ALA A 6 15.46 -11.06 17.23
C ALA A 6 14.28 -10.63 18.12
N ILE A 7 14.41 -10.74 19.45
CA ILE A 7 13.37 -10.31 20.40
C ILE A 7 13.07 -8.81 20.29
N LYS A 8 14.10 -7.97 20.14
CA LYS A 8 13.93 -6.53 19.93
C LYS A 8 13.24 -6.19 18.62
N ALA A 9 13.44 -7.00 17.58
CA ALA A 9 12.83 -6.82 16.27
C ALA A 9 11.36 -7.25 16.20
N ILE A 10 10.85 -8.01 17.18
CA ILE A 10 9.42 -8.30 17.29
C ILE A 10 8.69 -7.02 17.72
N PRO A 11 7.79 -6.46 16.89
CA PRO A 11 7.02 -5.28 17.26
C PRO A 11 5.99 -5.62 18.34
N LEU A 12 5.35 -4.60 18.92
CA LEU A 12 4.12 -4.82 19.67
C LEU A 12 3.02 -5.24 18.69
N LEU A 13 2.32 -6.34 18.94
CA LEU A 13 1.19 -6.80 18.13
C LEU A 13 0.03 -5.84 18.33
N THR A 14 -0.48 -5.30 17.24
CA THR A 14 -1.68 -4.47 17.16
C THR A 14 -2.69 -5.09 16.18
N GLN A 15 -3.86 -4.47 16.06
CA GLN A 15 -4.89 -4.88 15.10
C GLN A 15 -4.43 -4.82 13.62
N ASP A 16 -3.34 -4.10 13.35
CA ASP A 16 -2.94 -3.76 11.98
C ASP A 16 -1.69 -4.47 11.47
N ASN A 17 -0.87 -5.06 12.36
CA ASN A 17 0.46 -5.55 12.01
C ASN A 17 0.66 -7.06 12.20
N TYR A 18 -0.42 -7.84 12.33
CA TYR A 18 -0.37 -9.29 12.59
C TYR A 18 0.58 -10.04 11.65
N THR A 19 0.49 -9.85 10.33
CA THR A 19 1.38 -10.50 9.35
C THR A 19 2.87 -10.30 9.67
N MET A 20 3.25 -9.04 9.89
CA MET A 20 4.64 -8.68 10.21
C MET A 20 5.05 -9.26 11.56
N TRP A 21 4.19 -9.13 12.56
CA TRP A 21 4.43 -9.67 13.91
C TRP A 21 4.61 -11.18 13.88
N ASN A 22 3.70 -11.89 13.21
CA ASN A 22 3.67 -13.35 13.08
C ASN A 22 4.98 -13.85 12.44
N ASN A 23 5.41 -13.21 11.35
CA ASN A 23 6.69 -13.52 10.70
C ASN A 23 7.88 -13.29 11.63
N ARG A 24 7.90 -12.22 12.43
CA ARG A 24 8.99 -11.94 13.39
C ARG A 24 9.02 -12.96 14.53
N VAL A 25 7.85 -13.38 15.02
CA VAL A 25 7.75 -14.40 16.07
C VAL A 25 8.15 -15.77 15.53
N LEU A 26 7.68 -16.18 14.35
CA LEU A 26 8.08 -17.45 13.74
C LEU A 26 9.59 -17.50 13.48
N ASN A 27 10.21 -16.41 13.04
CA ASN A 27 11.67 -16.33 12.88
C ASN A 27 12.40 -16.45 14.23
N PHE A 28 11.85 -15.87 15.30
CA PHE A 28 12.39 -16.05 16.65
C PHE A 28 12.27 -17.51 17.11
N LEU A 29 11.11 -18.15 16.92
CA LEU A 29 10.88 -19.54 17.28
C LEU A 29 11.77 -20.49 16.46
N GLU A 30 12.02 -20.20 15.19
CA GLU A 30 12.96 -20.92 14.33
C GLU A 30 14.39 -20.88 14.92
N LEU A 31 14.84 -19.69 15.36
CA LEU A 31 16.14 -19.55 16.04
C LEU A 31 16.24 -20.32 17.35
N GLN A 32 15.11 -20.65 17.97
CA GLN A 32 15.03 -21.49 19.17
C GLN A 32 14.73 -22.96 18.86
N LYS A 33 14.55 -23.33 17.58
CA LYS A 33 14.12 -24.67 17.13
C LYS A 33 12.75 -25.08 17.69
N LEU A 34 11.89 -24.11 17.96
CA LEU A 34 10.54 -24.30 18.51
C LEU A 34 9.43 -24.09 17.49
N LYS A 35 9.74 -23.59 16.28
CA LYS A 35 8.72 -23.21 15.30
C LYS A 35 7.73 -24.34 15.01
N ASP A 36 8.22 -25.54 14.73
CA ASP A 36 7.35 -26.67 14.41
C ASP A 36 6.46 -27.06 15.59
N THR A 37 6.98 -26.98 16.82
CA THR A 37 6.21 -27.20 18.06
C THR A 37 5.01 -26.26 18.14
N PHE A 38 5.21 -24.97 17.84
CA PHE A 38 4.12 -23.98 17.85
C PHE A 38 3.15 -24.13 16.67
N LEU A 39 3.64 -24.48 15.48
CA LEU A 39 2.79 -24.71 14.31
C LEU A 39 1.95 -25.99 14.41
N GLN A 40 2.48 -27.02 15.07
CA GLN A 40 1.79 -28.30 15.31
C GLN A 40 0.96 -28.29 16.59
N GLU A 41 1.04 -27.21 17.39
CA GLU A 41 0.40 -27.10 18.71
C GLU A 41 0.78 -28.25 19.66
N ASP A 42 2.02 -28.73 19.58
CA ASP A 42 2.52 -29.91 20.30
C ASP A 42 3.08 -29.51 21.67
N GLU A 43 2.22 -29.49 22.70
CA GLU A 43 2.62 -29.09 24.06
C GLU A 43 3.69 -30.02 24.67
N ASP A 44 3.69 -31.30 24.28
CA ASP A 44 4.57 -32.33 24.88
C ASP A 44 6.04 -32.17 24.47
N LYS A 45 6.31 -31.49 23.36
CA LYS A 45 7.66 -31.21 22.86
C LYS A 45 8.28 -29.94 23.46
N LEU A 46 7.55 -29.20 24.30
CA LEU A 46 8.02 -27.94 24.86
C LEU A 46 8.57 -28.15 26.27
N SER A 47 9.86 -27.87 26.48
CA SER A 47 10.45 -27.93 27.81
C SER A 47 9.88 -26.83 28.72
N THR A 48 9.96 -27.00 30.04
CA THR A 48 9.47 -26.00 31.00
C THR A 48 10.14 -24.63 30.83
N ASP A 49 11.44 -24.60 30.51
CA ASP A 49 12.18 -23.34 30.29
C ASP A 49 11.77 -22.69 28.95
N ASP A 50 11.65 -23.49 27.89
CA ASP A 50 11.20 -23.00 26.58
C ASP A 50 9.76 -22.46 26.63
N GLU A 51 8.86 -23.13 27.37
CA GLU A 51 7.49 -22.69 27.59
C GLU A 51 7.46 -21.33 28.30
N LEU A 52 8.20 -21.20 29.41
CA LEU A 52 8.25 -19.96 30.18
C LEU A 52 8.83 -18.82 29.34
N HIS A 53 9.90 -19.08 28.58
CA HIS A 53 10.53 -18.09 27.72
C HIS A 53 9.58 -17.65 26.61
N ALA A 54 8.98 -18.60 25.88
CA ALA A 54 8.08 -18.29 24.79
C ALA A 54 6.83 -17.56 25.29
N ARG A 55 6.23 -17.99 26.41
CA ARG A 55 5.10 -17.31 27.05
C ARG A 55 5.44 -15.86 27.39
N THR A 56 6.60 -15.63 27.99
CA THR A 56 7.05 -14.28 28.38
C THR A 56 7.22 -13.37 27.17
N ILE A 57 7.80 -13.89 26.08
CA ILE A 57 7.97 -13.11 24.84
C ILE A 57 6.63 -12.85 24.17
N LEU A 58 5.76 -13.85 24.06
CA LEU A 58 4.44 -13.69 23.46
C LEU A 58 3.63 -12.62 24.18
N THR A 59 3.48 -12.72 25.51
CA THR A 59 2.67 -11.79 26.30
C THR A 59 3.25 -10.38 26.35
N SER A 60 4.58 -10.23 26.43
CA SER A 60 5.23 -8.91 26.42
C SER A 60 5.14 -8.17 25.08
N LYS A 61 4.75 -8.86 24.02
CA LYS A 61 4.62 -8.33 22.65
C LYS A 61 3.17 -8.17 22.22
N LEU A 62 2.23 -8.09 23.14
CA LEU A 62 0.82 -7.76 22.88
C LEU A 62 0.50 -6.34 23.34
N ASP A 63 -0.16 -5.54 22.50
CA ASP A 63 -0.76 -4.32 23.00
C ASP A 63 -1.92 -4.63 23.96
N PRO A 64 -2.30 -3.72 24.87
CA PRO A 64 -3.33 -3.97 25.88
C PRO A 64 -4.69 -4.43 25.32
N SER A 65 -5.11 -3.90 24.16
CA SER A 65 -6.35 -4.28 23.49
C SER A 65 -6.27 -5.71 22.99
N VAL A 66 -5.18 -6.06 22.29
CA VAL A 66 -4.98 -7.44 21.80
C VAL A 66 -4.86 -8.40 22.97
N HIS A 67 -4.09 -8.07 23.99
CA HIS A 67 -3.95 -8.90 25.19
C HIS A 67 -5.31 -9.25 25.79
N SER A 68 -6.20 -8.27 25.94
CA SER A 68 -7.54 -8.47 26.50
C SER A 68 -8.46 -9.37 25.65
N ASN A 69 -8.18 -9.47 24.34
CA ASN A 69 -8.97 -10.27 23.41
C ASN A 69 -8.44 -11.71 23.24
N VAL A 70 -7.16 -11.96 23.52
CA VAL A 70 -6.52 -13.25 23.24
C VAL A 70 -6.07 -13.99 24.52
N ILE A 71 -5.92 -13.31 25.65
CA ILE A 71 -5.51 -13.90 26.92
C ILE A 71 -6.72 -14.01 27.87
N ASN A 72 -6.89 -15.18 28.49
CA ASN A 72 -7.94 -15.44 29.47
C ASN A 72 -7.43 -16.37 30.59
N HIS A 73 -8.29 -16.67 31.56
CA HIS A 73 -7.94 -17.49 32.71
C HIS A 73 -7.53 -18.94 32.37
N GLU A 74 -7.94 -19.45 31.21
CA GLU A 74 -7.68 -20.82 30.74
C GLU A 74 -6.34 -20.94 30.01
N ASN A 75 -5.88 -19.89 29.32
CA ASN A 75 -4.67 -19.92 28.48
C ASN A 75 -3.48 -19.14 29.04
N GLN A 76 -3.67 -18.22 30.00
CA GLN A 76 -2.65 -17.28 30.49
C GLN A 76 -1.33 -17.92 30.94
N ASN A 77 -1.34 -19.20 31.29
CA ASN A 77 -0.18 -19.95 31.77
C ASN A 77 0.32 -21.01 30.76
N ASN A 78 -0.01 -20.89 29.47
CA ASN A 78 0.41 -21.85 28.46
C ASN A 78 0.74 -21.16 27.12
N ALA A 79 2.01 -21.17 26.74
CA ALA A 79 2.51 -20.52 25.53
C ALA A 79 1.79 -20.99 24.25
N ILE A 80 1.51 -22.29 24.12
CA ILE A 80 0.88 -22.87 22.92
C ILE A 80 -0.58 -22.45 22.82
N LYS A 81 -1.32 -22.45 23.94
CA LYS A 81 -2.71 -21.97 23.97
C LYS A 81 -2.81 -20.47 23.70
N ILE A 82 -1.84 -19.68 24.16
CA ILE A 82 -1.75 -18.24 23.85
C ILE A 82 -1.51 -18.05 22.35
N TRP A 83 -0.52 -18.74 21.79
CA TRP A 83 -0.23 -18.72 20.37
C TRP A 83 -1.45 -19.08 19.53
N LYS A 84 -2.13 -20.17 19.85
CA LYS A 84 -3.37 -20.61 19.21
C LYS A 84 -4.45 -19.54 19.26
N SER A 85 -4.67 -18.93 20.43
CA SER A 85 -5.66 -17.86 20.60
C SER A 85 -5.34 -16.64 19.73
N ILE A 86 -4.06 -16.25 19.63
CA ILE A 86 -3.62 -15.17 18.74
C ILE A 86 -3.90 -15.52 17.28
N VAL A 87 -3.49 -16.70 16.82
CA VAL A 87 -3.73 -17.16 15.43
C VAL A 87 -5.23 -17.22 15.14
N GLN A 88 -6.05 -17.70 16.07
CA GLN A 88 -7.51 -17.73 15.94
C GLN A 88 -8.12 -16.33 15.86
N HIS A 89 -7.63 -15.37 16.65
CA HIS A 89 -8.16 -14.01 16.62
C HIS A 89 -7.89 -13.30 15.28
N PHE A 90 -6.69 -13.49 14.72
CA PHE A 90 -6.26 -12.74 13.54
C PHE A 90 -6.44 -13.48 12.21
N ALA A 91 -6.09 -14.77 12.17
CA ALA A 91 -6.01 -15.58 10.95
C ALA A 91 -7.08 -16.68 10.87
N SER A 92 -8.08 -16.70 11.76
CA SER A 92 -9.14 -17.69 11.67
C SER A 92 -9.88 -17.61 10.33
N PRO A 93 -10.08 -18.75 9.63
CA PRO A 93 -10.83 -18.81 8.38
C PRO A 93 -12.34 -18.79 8.57
N GLN A 94 -12.83 -18.55 9.81
CA GLN A 94 -14.25 -18.45 10.09
C GLN A 94 -14.91 -17.32 9.28
N ALA A 95 -16.17 -17.54 8.88
CA ALA A 95 -16.91 -16.63 8.03
C ALA A 95 -16.98 -15.20 8.59
N ALA A 96 -17.14 -15.03 9.91
CA ALA A 96 -17.17 -13.72 10.55
C ALA A 96 -15.85 -12.95 10.41
N ASN A 97 -14.71 -13.62 10.63
CA ASN A 97 -13.40 -13.00 10.50
C ASN A 97 -13.08 -12.68 9.03
N ARG A 98 -13.40 -13.60 8.11
CA ARG A 98 -13.28 -13.37 6.67
C ARG A 98 -14.12 -12.18 6.22
N ALA A 99 -15.37 -12.08 6.66
CA ALA A 99 -16.24 -10.95 6.35
C ALA A 99 -15.68 -9.63 6.90
N ARG A 100 -15.15 -9.62 8.12
CA ARG A 100 -14.50 -8.45 8.73
C ARG A 100 -13.32 -7.98 7.89
N VAL A 101 -12.39 -8.88 7.53
CA VAL A 101 -11.21 -8.56 6.71
C VAL A 101 -11.61 -8.09 5.31
N TRP A 102 -12.57 -8.77 4.67
CA TRP A 102 -13.08 -8.36 3.37
C TRP A 102 -13.71 -6.96 3.41
N ASN A 103 -14.52 -6.67 4.42
CA ASN A 103 -15.14 -5.35 4.58
C ASN A 103 -14.10 -4.26 4.81
N GLN A 104 -13.06 -4.53 5.60
CA GLN A 104 -11.95 -3.59 5.78
C GLN A 104 -11.26 -3.26 4.45
N PHE A 105 -11.03 -4.27 3.60
CA PHE A 105 -10.48 -4.05 2.26
C PHE A 105 -11.46 -3.32 1.32
N SER A 106 -12.70 -3.81 1.20
CA SER A 106 -13.69 -3.28 0.24
C SER A 106 -14.11 -1.85 0.57
N LEU A 107 -14.18 -1.49 1.86
CA LEU A 107 -14.55 -0.15 2.31
C LEU A 107 -13.36 0.80 2.50
N LEU A 108 -12.11 0.35 2.25
CA LEU A 108 -10.94 1.20 2.37
C LEU A 108 -11.05 2.40 1.41
N PRO A 109 -11.11 3.65 1.91
CA PRO A 109 -11.27 4.83 1.06
C PRO A 109 -9.95 5.19 0.39
N PHE A 110 -10.03 5.71 -0.84
CA PHE A 110 -8.90 6.34 -1.50
C PHE A 110 -8.62 7.71 -0.87
N ASP A 111 -7.36 7.95 -0.51
CA ASP A 111 -6.89 9.22 0.03
C ASP A 111 -5.94 9.89 -0.98
N ASN A 112 -6.45 10.89 -1.70
CA ASN A 112 -5.66 11.63 -2.69
C ASN A 112 -4.55 12.49 -2.06
N THR A 113 -4.64 12.78 -0.76
CA THR A 113 -3.60 13.54 -0.05
C THR A 113 -2.39 12.67 0.33
N ASN A 114 -2.58 11.35 0.37
CA ASN A 114 -1.53 10.40 0.70
C ASN A 114 -1.70 9.07 -0.03
N VAL A 115 -1.47 9.12 -1.34
CA VAL A 115 -1.58 7.93 -2.22
C VAL A 115 -0.61 6.83 -1.77
N ALA A 116 0.58 7.18 -1.27
CA ALA A 116 1.55 6.21 -0.76
C ALA A 116 1.01 5.40 0.43
N ARG A 117 0.30 6.06 1.35
CA ARG A 117 -0.40 5.39 2.46
C ARG A 117 -1.50 4.48 1.94
N PHE A 118 -2.32 4.94 0.99
CA PHE A 118 -3.35 4.11 0.38
C PHE A 118 -2.77 2.84 -0.27
N ILE A 119 -1.70 2.97 -1.07
CA ILE A 119 -0.98 1.83 -1.67
C ILE A 119 -0.54 0.83 -0.60
N THR A 120 0.04 1.34 0.50
CA THR A 120 0.51 0.50 1.61
C THR A 120 -0.65 -0.24 2.28
N GLN A 121 -1.76 0.46 2.53
CA GLN A 121 -2.96 -0.14 3.14
C GLN A 121 -3.60 -1.21 2.25
N ILE A 122 -3.62 -1.00 0.93
CA ILE A 122 -4.10 -2.02 -0.03
C ILE A 122 -3.21 -3.27 0.06
N LYS A 123 -1.88 -3.13 -0.01
CA LYS A 123 -0.96 -4.27 0.09
C LYS A 123 -1.15 -5.04 1.39
N THR A 124 -1.18 -4.35 2.53
CA THR A 124 -1.44 -4.98 3.84
C THR A 124 -2.80 -5.67 3.90
N SER A 125 -3.83 -5.11 3.25
CA SER A 125 -5.16 -5.72 3.23
C SER A 125 -5.22 -6.98 2.37
N ILE A 126 -4.49 -7.01 1.24
CA ILE A 126 -4.38 -8.21 0.39
C ILE A 126 -3.71 -9.36 1.16
N GLU A 127 -2.63 -9.09 1.89
CA GLU A 127 -1.99 -10.10 2.75
C GLU A 127 -2.98 -10.67 3.78
N LYS A 128 -3.74 -9.80 4.46
CA LYS A 128 -4.76 -10.24 5.43
C LYS A 128 -5.85 -11.10 4.79
N ILE A 129 -6.26 -10.81 3.55
CA ILE A 129 -7.24 -11.60 2.79
C ILE A 129 -6.71 -13.03 2.58
N HIS A 130 -5.44 -13.16 2.18
CA HIS A 130 -4.78 -14.45 2.01
C HIS A 130 -4.66 -15.20 3.35
N GLU A 131 -4.29 -14.51 4.42
CA GLU A 131 -4.13 -15.09 5.77
C GLU A 131 -5.41 -15.75 6.29
N VAL A 132 -6.57 -15.13 6.07
CA VAL A 132 -7.87 -15.69 6.49
C VAL A 132 -8.46 -16.67 5.47
N GLY A 133 -7.70 -17.05 4.44
CA GLY A 133 -8.08 -18.06 3.45
C GLY A 133 -9.15 -17.61 2.45
N ILE A 134 -9.31 -16.31 2.21
CA ILE A 134 -10.15 -15.83 1.11
C ILE A 134 -9.41 -16.05 -0.20
N LYS A 135 -9.99 -16.85 -1.09
CA LYS A 135 -9.48 -17.10 -2.44
C LYS A 135 -10.30 -16.28 -3.43
N ILE A 136 -9.65 -15.33 -4.09
CA ILE A 136 -10.24 -14.44 -5.10
C ILE A 136 -9.21 -14.32 -6.22
N ASP A 137 -9.71 -14.28 -7.45
CA ASP A 137 -8.86 -14.13 -8.63
C ASP A 137 -8.18 -12.76 -8.65
N THR A 138 -6.93 -12.74 -9.13
CA THR A 138 -6.05 -11.58 -9.06
C THR A 138 -6.63 -10.35 -9.78
N ASP A 139 -7.30 -10.57 -10.90
CA ASP A 139 -7.98 -9.54 -11.69
C ASP A 139 -9.14 -8.89 -10.93
N VAL A 140 -9.94 -9.67 -10.21
CA VAL A 140 -11.05 -9.18 -9.37
C VAL A 140 -10.56 -8.23 -8.29
N ILE A 141 -9.42 -8.52 -7.65
CA ILE A 141 -8.80 -7.60 -6.69
C ILE A 141 -8.34 -6.31 -7.40
N GLY A 142 -7.75 -6.43 -8.60
CA GLY A 142 -7.39 -5.28 -9.43
C GLY A 142 -8.59 -4.38 -9.76
N TYR A 143 -9.70 -4.96 -10.19
CA TYR A 143 -10.95 -4.24 -10.47
C TYR A 143 -11.52 -3.57 -9.22
N GLU A 144 -11.49 -4.23 -8.06
CA GLU A 144 -11.97 -3.66 -6.80
C GLU A 144 -11.10 -2.47 -6.34
N ILE A 145 -9.79 -2.48 -6.61
CA ILE A 145 -8.91 -1.33 -6.33
C ILE A 145 -9.27 -0.16 -7.26
N LEU A 146 -9.42 -0.40 -8.56
CA LEU A 146 -9.81 0.63 -9.53
C LEU A 146 -11.15 1.29 -9.18
N LYS A 147 -12.12 0.48 -8.72
CA LYS A 147 -13.45 0.96 -8.30
C LYS A 147 -13.38 1.95 -7.13
N LYS A 148 -12.33 1.94 -6.31
CA LYS A 148 -12.14 2.87 -5.19
C LYS A 148 -11.71 4.26 -5.63
N LEU A 149 -11.21 4.41 -6.86
CA LEU A 149 -10.70 5.68 -7.35
C LEU A 149 -11.84 6.68 -7.59
N PRO A 150 -11.72 7.93 -7.10
CA PRO A 150 -12.65 9.00 -7.44
C PRO A 150 -12.76 9.21 -8.95
N LYS A 151 -13.94 9.60 -9.42
CA LYS A 151 -14.22 9.88 -10.84
C LYS A 151 -13.70 11.25 -11.30
N SER A 152 -12.46 11.62 -10.94
CA SER A 152 -11.80 12.82 -11.44
C SER A 152 -11.28 12.58 -12.87
N ILE A 153 -11.07 13.65 -13.64
CA ILE A 153 -10.54 13.55 -15.03
C ILE A 153 -9.22 12.78 -15.05
N GLU A 154 -8.31 13.10 -14.12
CA GLU A 154 -6.98 12.50 -14.01
C GLU A 154 -7.04 11.00 -13.69
N LEU A 155 -7.84 10.61 -12.70
CA LEU A 155 -7.97 9.21 -12.27
C LEU A 155 -8.80 8.36 -13.25
N ASN A 156 -9.75 8.97 -13.96
CA ASN A 156 -10.43 8.32 -15.09
C ASN A 156 -9.44 8.03 -16.23
N GLY A 157 -8.51 8.97 -16.51
CA GLY A 157 -7.42 8.77 -17.45
C GLY A 157 -6.51 7.61 -17.06
N LEU A 158 -6.11 7.56 -15.77
CA LEU A 158 -5.33 6.45 -15.21
C LEU A 158 -6.08 5.11 -15.33
N SER A 159 -7.36 5.08 -14.97
CA SER A 159 -8.19 3.87 -15.07
C SER A 159 -8.31 3.38 -16.52
N THR A 160 -8.43 4.31 -17.47
CA THR A 160 -8.47 4.00 -18.92
C THR A 160 -7.13 3.43 -19.39
N ALA A 161 -6.01 4.06 -18.99
CA ALA A 161 -4.68 3.61 -19.35
C ALA A 161 -4.39 2.19 -18.83
N ILE A 162 -4.83 1.86 -17.62
CA ILE A 162 -4.67 0.51 -17.06
C ILE A 162 -5.55 -0.49 -17.84
N THR A 163 -6.83 -0.21 -18.00
CA THR A 163 -7.80 -1.14 -18.62
C THR A 163 -7.54 -1.39 -20.10
N HIS A 164 -6.90 -0.45 -20.80
CA HIS A 164 -6.54 -0.56 -22.23
C HIS A 164 -5.03 -0.74 -22.45
N SER A 165 -4.26 -1.10 -21.41
CA SER A 165 -2.81 -1.30 -21.52
C SER A 165 -2.41 -2.54 -22.34
N GLY A 166 -3.33 -3.50 -22.48
CA GLY A 166 -3.04 -4.83 -23.04
C GLY A 166 -2.32 -5.78 -22.08
N SER A 167 -2.00 -5.33 -20.87
CA SER A 167 -1.45 -6.15 -19.78
C SER A 167 -2.55 -6.85 -18.99
N ASP A 168 -2.20 -7.96 -18.34
CA ASP A 168 -3.10 -8.64 -17.41
C ASP A 168 -3.48 -7.73 -16.23
N MET A 169 -4.77 -7.71 -15.86
CA MET A 169 -5.25 -6.96 -14.72
C MET A 169 -4.72 -7.57 -13.42
N THR A 170 -3.91 -6.82 -12.67
CA THR A 170 -3.40 -7.25 -11.37
C THR A 170 -3.42 -6.10 -10.36
N PRO A 171 -3.42 -6.39 -9.05
CA PRO A 171 -3.28 -5.37 -8.02
C PRO A 171 -1.99 -4.56 -8.20
N ASP A 172 -0.88 -5.22 -8.50
CA ASP A 172 0.41 -4.55 -8.69
C ASP A 172 0.40 -3.60 -9.89
N LEU A 173 -0.23 -3.98 -11.01
CA LEU A 173 -0.40 -3.08 -12.15
C LEU A 173 -1.11 -1.78 -11.72
N VAL A 174 -2.22 -1.89 -11.00
CA VAL A 174 -2.98 -0.71 -10.52
C VAL A 174 -2.14 0.12 -9.55
N LEU A 175 -1.47 -0.52 -8.59
CA LEU A 175 -0.68 0.15 -7.57
C LEU A 175 0.57 0.84 -8.14
N ASP A 176 1.21 0.29 -9.16
CA ASP A 176 2.35 0.89 -9.85
C ASP A 176 1.94 2.14 -10.62
N HIS A 177 0.81 2.10 -11.31
CA HIS A 177 0.24 3.30 -11.95
C HIS A 177 -0.11 4.38 -10.92
N LEU A 178 -0.67 4.02 -9.76
CA LEU A 178 -0.94 4.96 -8.67
C LEU A 178 0.35 5.54 -8.08
N ARG A 179 1.43 4.76 -8.02
CA ARG A 179 2.74 5.25 -7.59
C ARG A 179 3.31 6.28 -8.56
N VAL A 180 3.20 6.04 -9.86
CA VAL A 180 3.59 7.03 -10.89
C VAL A 180 2.75 8.30 -10.77
N TYR A 181 1.43 8.17 -10.58
CA TYR A 181 0.54 9.30 -10.34
C TYR A 181 0.97 10.11 -9.10
N ALA A 182 1.25 9.45 -7.97
CA ALA A 182 1.71 10.11 -6.75
C ALA A 182 3.01 10.90 -6.97
N ASN A 183 4.01 10.28 -7.62
CA ASN A 183 5.28 10.93 -7.93
C ASN A 183 5.09 12.17 -8.81
N ASN A 184 4.18 12.11 -9.79
CA ASN A 184 3.89 13.25 -10.66
C ASN A 184 3.23 14.41 -9.88
N GLN A 185 2.35 14.11 -8.91
CA GLN A 185 1.76 15.12 -8.02
C GLN A 185 2.86 15.83 -7.20
N ASP A 186 3.80 15.08 -6.64
CA ASP A 186 4.91 15.63 -5.85
C ASP A 186 5.84 16.52 -6.70
N ILE A 187 6.17 16.09 -7.91
CA ILE A 187 6.99 16.88 -8.86
C ILE A 187 6.27 18.18 -9.21
N ASN A 188 4.97 18.11 -9.55
CA ASN A 188 4.19 19.28 -9.91
C ASN A 188 4.10 20.27 -8.74
N ALA A 189 3.87 19.79 -7.51
CA ALA A 189 3.88 20.61 -6.31
C ALA A 189 5.23 21.30 -6.08
N ALA A 190 6.35 20.58 -6.27
CA ALA A 190 7.69 21.15 -6.14
C ALA A 190 7.94 22.25 -7.20
N THR A 191 7.52 22.04 -8.46
CA THR A 191 7.69 23.03 -9.54
C THR A 191 6.87 24.30 -9.36
N GLN A 192 5.78 24.27 -8.59
CA GLN A 192 4.96 25.47 -8.28
C GLN A 192 5.59 26.37 -7.20
N THR A 193 6.59 25.89 -6.46
CA THR A 193 7.31 26.68 -5.44
C THR A 193 8.57 27.39 -5.97
N GLY A 194 8.97 27.12 -7.22
CA GLY A 194 10.00 27.87 -7.94
C GLY A 194 9.40 29.01 -8.77
N PRO A 195 10.19 30.03 -9.19
CA PRO A 195 9.69 31.01 -10.14
C PRO A 195 9.27 30.26 -11.41
N VAL A 196 7.98 30.32 -11.75
CA VAL A 196 7.38 29.67 -12.92
C VAL A 196 8.29 29.94 -14.13
N PRO A 197 9.02 28.95 -14.67
CA PRO A 197 9.57 29.13 -15.99
C PRO A 197 8.36 29.19 -16.90
N ILE A 198 8.19 30.32 -17.58
CA ILE A 198 7.21 30.49 -18.65
C ILE A 198 7.32 29.25 -19.53
N GLN A 199 6.33 28.35 -19.44
CA GLN A 199 6.23 27.24 -20.36
C GLN A 199 5.96 27.87 -21.72
N VAL A 200 7.00 27.93 -22.54
CA VAL A 200 6.87 28.28 -23.95
C VAL A 200 6.18 27.09 -24.61
N ALA A 201 4.85 27.15 -24.69
CA ALA A 201 4.12 26.27 -25.58
C ALA A 201 4.62 26.53 -27.00
N LEU A 202 5.27 25.53 -27.62
CA LEU A 202 5.54 25.51 -29.05
C LEU A 202 4.19 25.38 -29.76
N PHE A 203 3.54 26.52 -29.99
CA PHE A 203 2.44 26.62 -30.93
C PHE A 203 3.01 26.38 -32.33
N THR A 204 2.87 25.16 -32.84
CA THR A 204 3.03 24.86 -34.26
C THR A 204 1.78 25.29 -35.01
N ASP A 205 1.48 26.59 -34.98
CA ASP A 205 0.56 27.19 -35.92
C ASP A 205 1.26 27.20 -37.29
N SER A 206 0.87 26.27 -38.17
CA SER A 206 1.39 26.16 -39.55
C SER A 206 1.07 27.39 -40.42
N SER A 207 0.29 28.34 -39.89
CA SER A 207 0.07 29.64 -40.50
C SER A 207 1.38 30.41 -40.66
N ARG A 208 1.63 30.91 -41.88
CA ARG A 208 2.69 31.92 -42.15
C ARG A 208 2.20 33.36 -41.93
N ARG A 209 1.00 33.54 -41.39
CA ARG A 209 0.42 34.88 -41.17
C ARG A 209 0.94 35.46 -39.86
N CYS A 210 1.30 36.74 -39.92
CA CYS A 210 1.64 37.53 -38.73
C CYS A 210 0.34 37.93 -38.00
N LYS A 211 0.41 38.04 -36.67
CA LYS A 211 -0.71 38.52 -35.84
C LYS A 211 -0.48 39.99 -35.49
N THR A 212 -1.53 40.74 -35.19
CA THR A 212 -1.42 42.16 -34.82
C THR A 212 -0.46 42.31 -33.63
N GLY A 213 0.59 43.12 -33.81
CA GLY A 213 1.67 43.32 -32.82
C GLY A 213 2.75 42.23 -32.77
N ALA A 214 2.73 41.21 -33.64
CA ALA A 214 3.68 40.11 -33.62
C ALA A 214 4.06 39.60 -35.01
N HIS A 215 5.37 39.56 -35.29
CA HIS A 215 5.89 38.99 -36.54
C HIS A 215 6.04 37.47 -36.42
N ASN A 216 5.62 36.75 -37.46
CA ASN A 216 5.81 35.31 -37.57
C ASN A 216 7.13 35.03 -38.30
N THR A 217 8.03 34.27 -37.67
CA THR A 217 9.36 33.95 -38.22
C THR A 217 9.31 33.09 -39.49
N MET A 218 8.16 32.47 -39.78
CA MET A 218 7.90 31.74 -41.03
C MET A 218 7.20 32.58 -42.11
N ALA A 219 7.02 33.89 -41.90
CA ALA A 219 6.43 34.78 -42.89
C ALA A 219 7.35 34.94 -44.12
N THR A 220 6.75 35.22 -45.28
CA THR A 220 7.49 35.43 -46.55
C THR A 220 8.13 36.81 -46.68
N HIS A 221 8.22 37.57 -45.57
CA HIS A 221 8.82 38.89 -45.51
C HIS A 221 9.64 39.02 -44.22
N PRO A 222 10.71 39.83 -44.20
CA PRO A 222 11.48 40.09 -42.99
C PRO A 222 10.69 40.93 -41.99
N GLN A 223 10.98 40.78 -40.70
CA GLN A 223 10.32 41.49 -39.60
C GLN A 223 10.25 43.01 -39.79
N SER A 224 11.30 43.62 -40.37
CA SER A 224 11.39 45.06 -40.63
C SER A 224 10.32 45.58 -41.60
N ARG A 225 9.69 44.70 -42.38
CA ARG A 225 8.63 45.04 -43.35
C ARG A 225 7.27 44.47 -42.97
N CYS A 226 7.09 44.07 -41.71
CA CYS A 226 5.87 43.44 -41.25
C CYS A 226 4.81 44.48 -40.88
N TYR A 227 3.79 44.65 -41.74
CA TYR A 227 2.69 45.59 -41.50
C TYR A 227 1.91 45.31 -40.20
N MET A 228 1.79 44.04 -39.80
CA MET A 228 1.12 43.68 -38.55
C MET A 228 1.92 44.08 -37.31
N LEU A 229 3.24 44.24 -37.42
CA LEU A 229 4.12 44.68 -36.34
C LEU A 229 4.32 46.20 -36.35
N TYR A 230 4.40 46.79 -37.54
CA TYR A 230 4.57 48.23 -37.75
C TYR A 230 3.54 48.73 -38.76
N PRO A 231 2.29 49.02 -38.35
CA PRO A 231 1.22 49.44 -39.27
C PRO A 231 1.42 50.83 -39.91
N HIS A 232 2.47 51.53 -39.48
CA HIS A 232 2.81 52.91 -39.81
C HIS A 232 4.07 53.02 -40.70
N LEU A 233 4.62 51.89 -41.15
CA LEU A 233 5.66 51.77 -42.19
C LEU A 233 5.04 51.26 -43.49
#